data_AF-A0A0C2WJJ2-F1
#
_entry.id   AF-A0A0C2WJJ2-F1
#
_cell.length_a   1.000
_cell.length_b   1.000
_cell.length_c   1.000
_cell.angle_alpha   90.00
_cell.angle_beta   90.00
_cell.angle_gamma   90.00
#
_symmetry.space_group_name_H-M   'P 1'
#
loop_
_entity.id
_entity.type
_entity.pdbx_description
1 polymer ?
#
loop_
_entity_poly.entity_id
_entity_poly.type
_entity_poly.pdbx_seq_one_letter_code
_entity_poly.pdbx_strand_id
1 'polypeptide(L)'
;MDGMVFIIGNTVRPLGAPGVSDDADDVLTLVDADDTVCRPDKHLFRHKQYRILLTSSPKKNEDRKWLTQRVGDSQGMFMMMPWSREEFVVASLFLQSNDITLERLQEASCICGNIPRECFVAAVSPRLSSAKDKIRNAIDLTDNLSRAIINMKVGGETVIHRAFQIRPLYEDRLWNSCLVEPVSDWAFSEMMDVLDKRRAGSAYEFYCAIKGCHDGAALAGRTFENHLHKFLKTSSRTFTIESLDNRSATLEIRFTSETKFFGDMKCFSGHLVLSVKSETSCYLQPLSPVFPSFDSFLYQPEISQSGFSRLIALQATTAADHAIKIKGLEDVQTSLKLKVPGMKHLRPTIKRNMIILFVVPDTLGVIFAKQTIEGAKQAIKDTKKGTKKEKEPLWYRKTAQYILALSEEEVFKAT
;
A
#
# COMPACT_ATOMS: atom_id res chain seq x y z
N MET A 1 31.86 -2.90 -16.01
CA MET A 1 31.93 -3.80 -14.82
C MET A 1 33.36 -4.10 -14.39
N ASP A 2 33.94 -3.19 -13.60
CA ASP A 2 35.08 -3.52 -12.74
C ASP A 2 34.55 -3.66 -11.30
N GLY A 3 33.54 -4.52 -11.11
CA GLY A 3 32.78 -4.64 -9.85
C GLY A 3 33.71 -4.53 -8.64
N MET A 4 33.54 -3.47 -7.87
CA MET A 4 34.45 -3.17 -6.77
C MET A 4 34.24 -4.21 -5.67
N VAL A 5 35.23 -5.07 -5.48
CA VAL A 5 35.22 -6.08 -4.42
C VAL A 5 35.69 -5.40 -3.15
N PHE A 6 34.91 -5.50 -2.08
CA PHE A 6 35.30 -5.03 -0.76
C PHE A 6 35.50 -6.22 0.16
N ILE A 7 36.50 -6.14 1.03
CA ILE A 7 36.70 -7.06 2.16
C ILE A 7 36.17 -6.38 3.41
N ILE A 8 35.23 -7.05 4.09
CA ILE A 8 34.63 -6.58 5.33
C ILE A 8 35.23 -7.38 6.50
N GLY A 9 36.11 -6.73 7.25
CA GLY A 9 36.61 -7.19 8.56
C GLY A 9 36.26 -6.16 9.64
N ASN A 10 37.22 -5.79 10.51
CA ASN A 10 37.06 -4.64 11.41
C ASN A 10 36.94 -3.29 10.67
N THR A 11 37.29 -3.26 9.38
CA THR A 11 37.15 -2.12 8.47
C THR A 11 36.72 -2.64 7.09
N VAL A 12 36.05 -1.80 6.29
CA VAL A 12 35.74 -2.09 4.88
C VAL A 12 36.87 -1.58 4.00
N ARG A 13 37.51 -2.44 3.19
CA ARG A 13 38.62 -2.07 2.30
C ARG A 13 38.42 -2.64 0.89
N PRO A 14 38.79 -1.93 -0.19
CA PRO A 14 38.75 -2.50 -1.53
C PRO A 14 39.78 -3.64 -1.69
N LEU A 15 39.46 -4.66 -2.48
CA LEU A 15 40.37 -5.73 -2.85
C LEU A 15 41.59 -5.15 -3.58
N GLY A 16 42.79 -5.58 -3.20
CA GLY A 16 44.05 -5.00 -3.67
C GLY A 16 44.56 -3.81 -2.84
N ALA A 17 43.85 -3.39 -1.79
CA ALA A 17 44.39 -2.44 -0.83
C ALA A 17 45.58 -3.02 -0.05
N PRO A 18 46.59 -2.21 0.31
CA PRO A 18 47.73 -2.68 1.10
C PRO A 18 47.31 -3.36 2.41
N GLY A 19 47.86 -4.55 2.67
CA GLY A 19 47.56 -5.35 3.86
C GLY A 19 46.27 -6.17 3.78
N VAL A 20 45.64 -6.25 2.61
CA VAL A 20 44.51 -7.15 2.33
C VAL A 20 45.07 -8.38 1.61
N SER A 21 45.19 -9.50 2.32
CA SER A 21 45.66 -10.79 1.77
C SER A 21 44.47 -11.61 1.23
N ASP A 22 44.72 -12.39 0.18
CA ASP A 22 43.77 -13.40 -0.34
C ASP A 22 43.49 -14.53 0.67
N ASP A 23 44.29 -14.67 1.73
CA ASP A 23 44.19 -15.73 2.74
C ASP A 23 43.23 -15.41 3.92
N ALA A 24 42.34 -14.42 3.78
CA ALA A 24 41.35 -14.14 4.84
C ALA A 24 40.29 -15.26 4.90
N ASP A 25 40.10 -15.86 6.09
CA ASP A 25 39.27 -17.06 6.29
C ASP A 25 37.77 -16.89 5.99
N ASP A 26 37.28 -15.66 5.83
CA ASP A 26 35.89 -15.38 5.48
C ASP A 26 35.73 -13.96 4.91
N VAL A 27 35.64 -13.82 3.58
CA VAL A 27 35.54 -12.53 2.89
C VAL A 27 34.13 -12.31 2.37
N LEU A 28 33.37 -11.39 2.98
CA LEU A 28 32.12 -10.91 2.40
C LEU A 28 32.41 -9.90 1.28
N THR A 29 32.11 -10.29 0.04
CA THR A 29 32.25 -9.47 -1.16
C THR A 29 30.89 -8.89 -1.57
N LEU A 30 30.80 -7.56 -1.68
CA LEU A 30 29.62 -6.88 -2.19
C LEU A 30 29.78 -6.61 -3.69
N VAL A 31 28.79 -6.98 -4.51
CA VAL A 31 28.81 -6.77 -5.97
C VAL A 31 27.56 -6.04 -6.41
N ASP A 32 27.73 -4.86 -7.01
CA ASP A 32 26.65 -4.16 -7.72
C ASP A 32 26.64 -4.59 -9.19
N ALA A 33 25.59 -5.28 -9.62
CA ALA A 33 25.44 -5.85 -10.97
C ALA A 33 24.46 -5.05 -11.86
N ASP A 34 24.27 -3.76 -11.56
CA ASP A 34 23.33 -2.91 -12.32
C ASP A 34 23.80 -2.33 -13.64
N ASP A 35 25.03 -2.66 -14.06
CA ASP A 35 25.57 -2.29 -15.37
C ASP A 35 25.01 -3.18 -16.51
N THR A 36 25.42 -2.90 -17.75
CA THR A 36 25.01 -3.56 -19.01
C THR A 36 25.27 -5.07 -19.10
N VAL A 37 26.04 -5.63 -18.17
CA VAL A 37 26.42 -7.04 -18.14
C VAL A 37 26.11 -7.56 -16.74
N CYS A 38 25.39 -8.68 -16.61
CA CYS A 38 24.96 -9.21 -15.30
C CYS A 38 25.90 -10.28 -14.73
N ARG A 39 27.00 -10.58 -15.44
CA ARG A 39 27.94 -11.64 -15.10
C ARG A 39 29.08 -11.09 -14.21
N PRO A 40 29.21 -11.50 -12.94
CA PRO A 40 30.33 -11.08 -12.10
C PRO A 40 31.68 -11.48 -12.69
N ASP A 41 32.74 -10.77 -12.32
CA ASP A 41 34.09 -11.12 -12.73
C ASP A 41 34.37 -12.59 -12.40
N LYS A 42 34.93 -13.33 -13.37
CA LYS A 42 35.31 -14.73 -13.19
C LYS A 42 36.29 -14.93 -12.03
N HIS A 43 37.09 -13.91 -11.70
CA HIS A 43 38.02 -13.93 -10.58
C HIS A 43 37.31 -14.15 -9.23
N LEU A 44 36.11 -13.57 -9.04
CA LEU A 44 35.32 -13.76 -7.81
C LEU A 44 34.98 -15.22 -7.52
N PHE A 45 34.76 -16.01 -8.56
CA PHE A 45 34.40 -17.42 -8.43
C PHE A 45 35.61 -18.35 -8.24
N ARG A 46 36.85 -17.83 -8.34
CA ARG A 46 38.07 -18.62 -8.14
C ARG A 46 38.42 -18.77 -6.66
N HIS A 47 37.91 -17.90 -5.79
CA HIS A 47 38.20 -17.91 -4.36
C HIS A 47 37.14 -18.69 -3.60
N LYS A 48 37.53 -19.82 -2.98
CA LYS A 48 36.62 -20.67 -2.19
C LYS A 48 36.18 -20.02 -0.86
N GLN A 49 36.86 -18.95 -0.43
CA GLN A 49 36.63 -18.25 0.84
C GLN A 49 35.71 -17.02 0.70
N TYR A 50 35.27 -16.68 -0.52
CA TYR A 50 34.45 -15.50 -0.74
C TYR A 50 32.97 -15.83 -0.57
N ARG A 51 32.30 -15.12 0.33
CA ARG A 51 30.84 -15.03 0.38
C ARG A 51 30.42 -13.83 -0.45
N ILE A 52 29.76 -14.06 -1.57
CA ILE A 52 29.36 -12.99 -2.50
C ILE A 52 27.92 -12.58 -2.20
N LEU A 53 27.72 -11.33 -1.81
CA LEU A 53 26.42 -10.67 -1.83
C LEU A 53 26.34 -9.83 -3.11
N LEU A 54 25.48 -10.25 -4.02
CA LEU A 54 25.25 -9.56 -5.28
C LEU A 54 23.89 -8.88 -5.26
N THR A 55 23.84 -7.61 -5.65
CA THR A 55 22.62 -6.84 -5.80
C THR A 55 22.44 -6.37 -7.24
N SER A 56 21.20 -6.40 -7.73
CA SER A 56 20.85 -5.97 -9.09
C SER A 56 19.39 -5.54 -9.12
N SER A 57 19.08 -4.58 -9.99
CA SER A 57 17.76 -4.34 -10.54
C SER A 57 17.25 -5.59 -11.27
N PRO A 58 15.93 -5.71 -11.50
CA PRO A 58 15.36 -6.84 -12.22
C PRO A 58 15.97 -7.01 -13.63
N LYS A 59 16.65 -8.13 -13.86
CA LYS A 59 17.24 -8.49 -15.16
C LYS A 59 16.35 -9.49 -15.92
N LYS A 60 16.62 -9.68 -17.21
CA LYS A 60 15.97 -10.72 -18.02
C LYS A 60 16.30 -12.11 -17.47
N ASN A 61 15.40 -13.08 -17.68
CA ASN A 61 15.59 -14.46 -17.24
C ASN A 61 16.95 -15.07 -17.63
N GLU A 62 17.45 -14.78 -18.84
CA GLU A 62 18.74 -15.27 -19.34
C GLU A 62 19.96 -14.76 -18.55
N ASP A 63 19.83 -13.57 -17.97
CA ASP A 63 20.86 -12.89 -17.19
C ASP A 63 20.78 -13.26 -15.70
N ARG A 64 19.60 -13.66 -15.22
CA ARG A 64 19.35 -14.00 -13.81
C ARG A 64 20.13 -15.20 -13.29
N LYS A 65 20.58 -16.10 -14.17
CA LYS A 65 21.43 -17.23 -13.78
C LYS A 65 22.71 -16.82 -13.05
N TRP A 66 23.11 -15.55 -13.15
CA TRP A 66 24.26 -15.00 -12.46
C TRP A 66 23.92 -14.34 -11.11
N LEU A 67 22.63 -14.17 -10.79
CA LEU A 67 22.12 -13.60 -9.54
C LEU A 67 21.87 -14.66 -8.45
N THR A 68 22.20 -15.93 -8.73
CA THR A 68 21.96 -17.07 -7.86
C THR A 68 23.28 -17.56 -7.26
N GLN A 69 23.30 -17.94 -5.98
CA GLN A 69 24.49 -18.51 -5.33
C GLN A 69 25.02 -19.76 -6.05
N ARG A 70 24.12 -20.56 -6.64
CA ARG A 70 24.43 -21.62 -7.59
C ARG A 70 23.82 -21.25 -8.94
N VAL A 71 24.65 -21.09 -9.97
CA VAL A 71 24.19 -20.69 -11.31
C VAL A 71 23.02 -21.58 -11.77
N GLY A 72 21.85 -20.97 -11.99
CA GLY A 72 20.65 -21.67 -12.45
C GLY A 72 19.71 -22.18 -11.34
N ASP A 73 20.05 -21.99 -10.07
CA ASP A 73 19.15 -22.27 -8.95
C ASP A 73 18.08 -21.18 -8.84
N SER A 74 16.92 -21.42 -9.44
CA SER A 74 15.78 -20.48 -9.43
C SER A 74 15.28 -20.09 -8.04
N GLN A 75 15.63 -20.84 -6.98
CA GLN A 75 15.26 -20.56 -5.59
C GLN A 75 16.30 -19.72 -4.85
N GLY A 76 17.48 -19.48 -5.45
CA GLY A 76 18.58 -18.74 -4.85
C GLY A 76 18.50 -17.21 -5.02
N MET A 77 17.38 -16.66 -5.48
CA MET A 77 17.17 -15.22 -5.68
C MET A 77 16.24 -14.65 -4.61
N PHE A 78 16.74 -13.64 -3.90
CA PHE A 78 16.01 -12.95 -2.84
C PHE A 78 15.77 -11.50 -3.22
N MET A 79 14.57 -11.02 -2.91
CA MET A 79 14.21 -9.62 -3.12
C MET A 79 14.60 -8.75 -1.94
N MET A 80 15.22 -7.62 -2.24
CA MET A 80 15.44 -6.57 -1.23
C MET A 80 14.15 -5.81 -1.01
N MET A 81 13.79 -5.61 0.26
CA MET A 81 12.73 -4.68 0.62
C MET A 81 13.18 -3.24 0.30
N PRO A 82 12.27 -2.35 -0.12
CA PRO A 82 12.51 -0.92 0.00
C PRO A 82 12.89 -0.58 1.44
N TRP A 83 13.70 0.45 1.64
CA TRP A 83 14.06 0.84 3.00
C TRP A 83 12.84 1.36 3.75
N SER A 84 12.86 1.20 5.06
CA SER A 84 12.00 1.93 5.96
C SER A 84 12.34 3.43 5.92
N ARG A 85 11.40 4.26 6.38
CA ARG A 85 11.63 5.71 6.47
C ARG A 85 12.77 6.02 7.45
N GLU A 86 12.86 5.23 8.51
CA GLU A 86 13.88 5.31 9.55
C GLU A 86 15.27 5.02 8.97
N GLU A 87 15.41 3.93 8.22
CA GLU A 87 16.65 3.60 7.50
C GLU A 87 17.08 4.73 6.56
N PHE A 88 16.14 5.30 5.81
CA PHE A 88 16.41 6.44 4.94
C PHE A 88 16.98 7.65 5.68
N VAL A 89 16.32 8.06 6.76
CA VAL A 89 16.73 9.22 7.54
C VAL A 89 18.12 8.96 8.14
N VAL A 90 18.32 7.80 8.77
CA VAL A 90 19.59 7.46 9.39
C VAL A 90 20.72 7.41 8.36
N ALA A 91 20.52 6.72 7.25
CA ALA A 91 21.54 6.61 6.19
C ALA A 91 21.88 7.98 5.59
N SER A 92 20.90 8.87 5.43
CA SER A 92 21.14 10.23 4.91
C SER A 92 22.11 11.05 5.77
N LEU A 93 22.14 10.82 7.09
CA LEU A 93 23.07 11.47 8.01
C LEU A 93 24.52 11.04 7.75
N PHE A 94 24.74 9.79 7.33
CA PHE A 94 26.06 9.24 7.08
C PHE A 94 26.54 9.45 5.63
N LEU A 95 25.61 9.56 4.67
CA LEU A 95 25.89 9.80 3.26
C LEU A 95 26.10 11.29 2.92
N GLN A 96 26.32 12.12 3.94
CA GLN A 96 26.39 13.60 4.00
C GLN A 96 27.35 14.32 3.04
N SER A 97 27.93 13.62 2.06
CA SER A 97 28.79 14.22 1.03
C SER A 97 28.05 15.12 0.02
N ASN A 98 26.72 15.13 0.01
CA ASN A 98 25.90 15.92 -0.91
C ASN A 98 24.96 16.89 -0.17
N ASP A 99 24.66 18.01 -0.82
CA ASP A 99 23.62 18.99 -0.44
C ASP A 99 22.23 18.33 -0.48
N ILE A 100 21.89 17.55 0.56
CA ILE A 100 20.59 16.91 0.74
C ILE A 100 20.05 17.33 2.11
N THR A 101 18.96 18.11 2.10
CA THR A 101 18.22 18.45 3.33
C THR A 101 17.20 17.36 3.65
N LEU A 102 16.82 17.24 4.91
CA LEU A 102 15.76 16.31 5.33
C LEU A 102 14.44 16.55 4.58
N GLU A 103 14.08 17.82 4.36
CA GLU A 103 12.89 18.20 3.59
C GLU A 103 12.92 17.67 2.16
N ARG A 104 14.04 17.85 1.44
CA ARG A 104 14.20 17.33 0.07
C ARG A 104 14.21 15.81 0.03
N LEU A 105 14.79 15.16 1.04
CA LEU A 105 14.75 13.70 1.16
C LEU A 105 13.32 13.20 1.35
N GLN A 106 12.53 13.87 2.17
CA GLN A 106 11.12 13.55 2.37
C GLN A 106 10.31 13.78 1.09
N GLU A 107 10.53 14.90 0.40
CA GLU A 107 9.85 15.17 -0.88
C GLU A 107 10.24 14.13 -1.95
N ALA A 108 11.53 13.79 -2.05
CA ALA A 108 12.01 12.76 -2.97
C ALA A 108 11.41 11.38 -2.66
N SER A 109 11.32 11.00 -1.38
CA SER A 109 10.70 9.74 -0.93
C SER A 109 9.21 9.69 -1.27
N CYS A 110 8.48 10.79 -1.17
CA CYS A 110 7.07 10.87 -1.59
C CYS A 110 6.87 10.63 -3.09
N ILE A 111 7.88 10.91 -3.92
CA ILE A 111 7.81 10.78 -5.38
C ILE A 111 8.39 9.44 -5.85
N CYS A 112 9.61 9.12 -5.44
CA CYS A 112 10.38 7.97 -5.90
C CYS A 112 10.20 6.73 -5.01
N GLY A 113 9.39 6.85 -3.96
CA GLY A 113 9.29 5.84 -2.93
C GLY A 113 10.54 5.75 -2.07
N ASN A 114 10.58 4.69 -1.28
CA ASN A 114 11.73 4.37 -0.45
C ASN A 114 12.73 3.46 -1.20
N ILE A 115 13.08 3.86 -2.43
CA ILE A 115 14.12 3.21 -3.23
C ILE A 115 15.42 4.03 -3.10
N PRO A 116 16.45 3.56 -2.37
CA PRO A 116 17.58 4.41 -1.97
C PRO A 116 18.26 5.10 -3.14
N ARG A 117 18.55 4.37 -4.21
CA ARG A 117 19.28 4.90 -5.37
C ARG A 117 18.52 6.05 -6.03
N GLU A 118 17.24 5.86 -6.34
CA GLU A 118 16.43 6.87 -7.02
C GLU A 118 16.12 8.05 -6.09
N CYS A 119 15.78 7.77 -4.82
CA CYS A 119 15.43 8.80 -3.85
C CYS A 119 16.62 9.70 -3.49
N PHE A 120 17.82 9.15 -3.22
CA PHE A 120 19.00 9.99 -2.95
C PHE A 120 19.40 10.82 -4.18
N VAL A 121 19.31 10.25 -5.38
CA VAL A 121 19.60 11.01 -6.62
C VAL A 121 18.60 12.14 -6.82
N ALA A 122 17.31 11.91 -6.54
CA ALA A 122 16.25 12.91 -6.66
C ALA A 122 16.33 14.00 -5.58
N ALA A 123 16.81 13.66 -4.38
CA ALA A 123 16.91 14.59 -3.25
C ALA A 123 18.03 15.65 -3.41
N VAL A 124 19.01 15.41 -4.30
CA VAL A 124 20.04 16.41 -4.66
C VAL A 124 19.41 17.51 -5.50
N SER A 125 19.58 18.78 -5.14
CA SER A 125 19.08 19.89 -5.96
C SER A 125 19.83 19.99 -7.30
N PRO A 126 19.17 20.28 -8.44
CA PRO A 126 17.72 20.48 -8.66
C PRO A 126 17.03 19.23 -9.27
N ARG A 127 17.40 18.02 -8.86
CA ARG A 127 17.13 16.78 -9.61
C ARG A 127 15.72 16.19 -9.42
N LEU A 128 14.94 16.70 -8.47
CA LEU A 128 13.60 16.18 -8.20
C LEU A 128 12.65 16.30 -9.40
N SER A 129 12.71 17.41 -10.15
CA SER A 129 11.91 17.59 -11.37
C SER A 129 12.23 16.51 -12.41
N SER A 130 13.52 16.25 -12.62
CA SER A 130 13.98 15.18 -13.53
C SER A 130 13.47 13.81 -13.08
N ALA A 131 13.40 13.53 -11.78
CA ALA A 131 12.84 12.28 -11.27
C ALA A 131 11.33 12.17 -11.56
N LYS A 132 10.56 13.25 -11.34
CA LYS A 132 9.13 13.31 -11.70
C LYS A 132 8.92 13.05 -13.19
N ASP A 133 9.71 13.70 -14.05
CA ASP A 133 9.61 13.54 -15.50
C ASP A 133 9.98 12.12 -15.95
N LYS A 134 10.98 11.50 -15.33
CA LYS A 134 11.35 10.10 -15.61
C LYS A 134 10.22 9.13 -15.29
N ILE A 135 9.51 9.34 -14.17
CA ILE A 135 8.36 8.50 -13.78
C ILE A 135 7.20 8.72 -14.73
N ARG A 136 6.83 9.99 -15.00
CA ARG A 136 5.76 10.33 -15.96
C ARG A 136 6.02 9.74 -17.33
N ASN A 137 7.21 9.98 -17.88
CA ASN A 137 7.59 9.44 -19.18
C ASN A 137 7.56 7.90 -19.20
N ALA A 138 7.93 7.24 -18.10
CA ALA A 138 7.85 5.79 -18.01
C ALA A 138 6.40 5.29 -18.07
N ILE A 139 5.47 5.98 -17.42
CA ILE A 139 4.03 5.67 -17.48
C ILE A 139 3.48 5.97 -18.88
N ASP A 140 3.72 7.19 -19.38
CA ASP A 140 3.19 7.70 -20.64
C ASP A 140 3.62 6.86 -21.84
N LEU A 141 4.91 6.55 -21.95
CA LEU A 141 5.48 5.79 -23.07
C LEU A 141 5.15 4.29 -23.03
N THR A 142 4.55 3.80 -21.94
CA THR A 142 4.15 2.40 -21.84
C THR A 142 2.74 2.22 -22.38
N ASP A 143 2.63 1.88 -23.67
CA ASP A 143 1.34 1.70 -24.36
C ASP A 143 0.42 0.71 -23.64
N ASN A 144 0.96 -0.43 -23.21
CA ASN A 144 0.21 -1.47 -22.50
C ASN A 144 0.73 -1.65 -21.06
N LEU A 145 0.26 -0.77 -20.17
CA LEU A 145 0.65 -0.75 -18.76
C LEU A 145 0.35 -2.08 -18.05
N SER A 146 -0.81 -2.69 -18.30
CA SER A 146 -1.18 -3.96 -17.64
C SER A 146 -0.22 -5.08 -18.04
N ARG A 147 0.11 -5.21 -19.33
CA ARG A 147 1.10 -6.19 -19.82
C ARG A 147 2.49 -5.92 -19.26
N ALA A 148 2.92 -4.66 -19.20
CA ALA A 148 4.23 -4.29 -18.67
C ALA A 148 4.36 -4.68 -17.18
N ILE A 149 3.31 -4.41 -16.38
CA ILE A 149 3.25 -4.80 -14.96
C ILE A 149 3.27 -6.32 -14.79
N ILE A 150 2.45 -7.05 -15.56
CA ILE A 150 2.42 -8.53 -15.51
C ILE A 150 3.78 -9.13 -15.89
N ASN A 151 4.44 -8.56 -16.90
CA ASN A 151 5.74 -9.04 -17.37
C ASN A 151 6.94 -8.44 -16.62
N MET A 152 6.73 -7.57 -15.64
CA MET A 152 7.80 -6.92 -14.90
C MET A 152 8.68 -7.95 -14.16
N LYS A 153 8.08 -9.08 -13.77
CA LYS A 153 8.80 -10.23 -13.21
C LYS A 153 9.56 -11.07 -14.23
N VAL A 154 9.35 -10.89 -15.53
CA VAL A 154 10.18 -11.52 -16.57
C VAL A 154 11.46 -10.70 -16.81
N GLY A 155 11.41 -9.41 -16.45
CA GLY A 155 12.52 -8.45 -16.55
C GLY A 155 12.83 -8.06 -17.99
N GLY A 156 13.76 -7.11 -18.15
CA GLY A 156 14.25 -6.66 -19.46
C GLY A 156 13.67 -5.34 -19.97
N GLU A 157 12.48 -4.94 -19.51
CA GLU A 157 11.95 -3.60 -19.75
C GLU A 157 12.41 -2.66 -18.63
N THR A 158 13.46 -1.89 -18.87
CA THR A 158 14.09 -1.04 -17.84
C THR A 158 13.29 0.22 -17.50
N VAL A 159 12.40 0.64 -18.41
CA VAL A 159 11.66 1.90 -18.27
C VAL A 159 10.57 1.80 -17.21
N ILE A 160 9.82 0.70 -17.18
CA ILE A 160 8.71 0.51 -16.23
C ILE A 160 9.18 0.43 -14.77
N HIS A 161 10.41 -0.06 -14.54
CA HIS A 161 11.06 -0.10 -13.22
C HIS A 161 11.31 1.27 -12.59
N ARG A 162 11.12 2.37 -13.33
CA ARG A 162 11.16 3.74 -12.77
C ARG A 162 9.86 4.12 -12.08
N ALA A 163 8.72 3.63 -12.58
CA ALA A 163 7.39 3.96 -12.07
C ALA A 163 6.83 2.88 -11.14
N PHE A 164 7.35 1.65 -11.23
CA PHE A 164 6.92 0.50 -10.44
C PHE A 164 8.09 -0.18 -9.75
N GLN A 165 7.82 -0.77 -8.59
CA GLN A 165 8.74 -1.61 -7.84
C GLN A 165 8.20 -3.02 -7.67
N ILE A 166 9.11 -3.97 -7.44
CA ILE A 166 8.79 -5.35 -7.06
C ILE A 166 9.08 -5.50 -5.57
N ARG A 167 8.09 -5.92 -4.80
CA ARG A 167 8.22 -6.10 -3.35
C ARG A 167 7.90 -7.56 -2.98
N PRO A 168 8.65 -8.19 -2.06
CA PRO A 168 8.27 -9.51 -1.58
C PRO A 168 6.95 -9.47 -0.79
N LEU A 169 6.16 -10.52 -0.92
CA LEU A 169 4.90 -10.71 -0.19
C LEU A 169 5.14 -11.18 1.25
N TYR A 170 6.16 -12.02 1.45
CA TYR A 170 6.47 -12.65 2.72
C TYR A 170 7.91 -12.38 3.17
N GLU A 171 8.21 -12.72 4.43
CA GLU A 171 9.53 -12.55 5.03
C GLU A 171 10.61 -13.43 4.39
N ASP A 172 10.23 -14.48 3.67
CA ASP A 172 11.13 -15.37 2.92
C ASP A 172 11.76 -14.70 1.69
N ARG A 173 11.17 -13.58 1.24
CA ARG A 173 11.65 -12.72 0.14
C ARG A 173 11.89 -13.45 -1.18
N LEU A 174 11.19 -14.56 -1.40
CA LEU A 174 11.37 -15.37 -2.61
C LEU A 174 10.92 -14.61 -3.85
N TRP A 175 11.69 -14.72 -4.94
CA TRP A 175 11.35 -14.10 -6.23
C TRP A 175 9.95 -14.49 -6.74
N ASN A 176 9.53 -15.74 -6.54
CA ASN A 176 8.22 -16.21 -6.99
C ASN A 176 7.06 -15.69 -6.12
N SER A 177 7.38 -15.16 -4.93
CA SER A 177 6.43 -14.66 -3.93
C SER A 177 6.56 -13.14 -3.80
N CYS A 178 6.36 -12.42 -4.90
CA CYS A 178 6.41 -10.96 -4.92
C CYS A 178 5.16 -10.33 -5.53
N LEU A 179 4.99 -9.03 -5.29
CA LEU A 179 3.96 -8.18 -5.86
C LEU A 179 4.62 -7.03 -6.63
N VAL A 180 3.89 -6.51 -7.62
CA VAL A 180 4.29 -5.31 -8.35
C VAL A 180 3.40 -4.16 -7.90
N GLU A 181 3.99 -3.04 -7.51
CA GLU A 181 3.27 -1.85 -7.08
C GLU A 181 3.95 -0.58 -7.60
N PRO A 182 3.22 0.53 -7.75
CA PRO A 182 3.82 1.83 -8.03
C PRO A 182 4.88 2.17 -6.97
N VAL A 183 5.95 2.87 -7.36
CA VAL A 183 7.02 3.25 -6.43
C VAL A 183 6.54 4.14 -5.29
N SER A 184 5.45 4.90 -5.50
CA SER A 184 4.84 5.77 -4.51
C SER A 184 3.35 6.00 -4.78
N ASP A 185 2.63 6.56 -3.81
CA ASP A 185 1.24 6.98 -3.99
C ASP A 185 1.11 8.11 -5.02
N TRP A 186 2.14 8.96 -5.14
CA TRP A 186 2.20 9.96 -6.20
C TRP A 186 2.32 9.30 -7.58
N ALA A 187 3.22 8.32 -7.75
CA ALA A 187 3.36 7.59 -9.01
C ALA A 187 2.08 6.83 -9.38
N PHE A 188 1.38 6.25 -8.39
CA PHE A 188 0.06 5.67 -8.59
C PHE A 188 -0.97 6.70 -9.09
N SER A 189 -1.00 7.88 -8.49
CA SER A 189 -1.92 8.95 -8.87
C SER A 189 -1.65 9.42 -10.31
N GLU A 190 -0.38 9.63 -10.67
CA GLU A 190 0.03 9.99 -12.03
C GLU A 190 -0.35 8.89 -13.03
N MET A 191 -0.18 7.61 -12.67
CA MET A 191 -0.64 6.49 -13.51
C MET A 191 -2.15 6.55 -13.77
N MET A 192 -2.95 6.87 -12.76
CA MET A 192 -4.39 6.99 -12.90
C MET A 192 -4.78 8.18 -13.77
N ASP A 193 -4.14 9.34 -13.57
CA ASP A 193 -4.37 10.52 -14.40
C ASP A 193 -4.01 10.27 -15.88
N VAL A 194 -2.96 9.51 -16.15
CA VAL A 194 -2.58 9.13 -17.53
C VAL A 194 -3.62 8.20 -18.14
N LEU A 195 -4.08 7.19 -17.39
CA LEU A 195 -5.12 6.27 -17.87
C LEU A 195 -6.42 7.01 -18.17
N ASP A 196 -6.84 7.93 -17.31
CA ASP A 196 -8.05 8.74 -17.52
C ASP A 196 -7.95 9.62 -18.77
N LYS A 197 -6.74 10.13 -19.08
CA LYS A 197 -6.49 11.00 -20.24
C LYS A 197 -6.32 10.28 -21.57
N ARG A 198 -5.91 9.00 -21.57
CA ARG A 198 -5.59 8.24 -22.81
C ARG A 198 -6.82 8.06 -23.71
N ARG A 199 -7.85 7.44 -23.17
CA ARG A 199 -9.17 7.27 -23.81
C ARG A 199 -10.20 6.92 -22.75
N ALA A 200 -11.46 7.26 -23.01
CA ALA A 200 -12.58 6.84 -22.17
C ALA A 200 -12.55 5.31 -21.97
N GLY A 201 -12.61 4.87 -20.71
CA GLY A 201 -12.57 3.46 -20.34
C GLY A 201 -11.18 2.82 -20.21
N SER A 202 -10.06 3.53 -20.47
CA SER A 202 -8.72 2.93 -20.33
C SER A 202 -8.43 2.42 -18.92
N ALA A 203 -8.85 3.17 -17.90
CA ALA A 203 -8.67 2.76 -16.51
C ALA A 203 -9.45 1.47 -16.18
N TYR A 204 -10.65 1.32 -16.76
CA TYR A 204 -11.46 0.11 -16.61
C TYR A 204 -10.84 -1.09 -17.32
N GLU A 205 -10.35 -0.91 -18.55
CA GLU A 205 -9.64 -1.95 -19.29
C GLU A 205 -8.36 -2.40 -18.56
N PHE A 206 -7.60 -1.43 -18.04
CA PHE A 206 -6.43 -1.68 -17.21
C PHE A 206 -6.81 -2.51 -15.98
N TYR A 207 -7.83 -2.07 -15.22
CA TYR A 207 -8.35 -2.77 -14.06
C TYR A 207 -8.77 -4.22 -14.38
N CYS A 208 -9.56 -4.42 -15.44
CA CYS A 208 -10.00 -5.74 -15.88
C CYS A 208 -8.83 -6.65 -16.28
N ALA A 209 -7.77 -6.10 -16.87
CA ALA A 209 -6.59 -6.86 -17.26
C ALA A 209 -5.75 -7.34 -16.06
N ILE A 210 -5.78 -6.62 -14.92
CA ILE A 210 -4.95 -6.95 -13.75
C ILE A 210 -5.73 -7.63 -12.61
N LYS A 211 -7.06 -7.47 -12.52
CA LYS A 211 -7.86 -7.97 -11.38
C LYS A 211 -7.86 -9.49 -11.21
N GLY A 212 -7.67 -10.24 -12.30
CA GLY A 212 -7.58 -11.71 -12.28
C GLY A 212 -6.16 -12.25 -12.13
N CYS A 213 -5.15 -11.38 -12.13
CA CYS A 213 -3.75 -11.78 -12.02
C CYS A 213 -3.33 -11.73 -10.54
N HIS A 214 -2.70 -12.80 -10.05
CA HIS A 214 -2.15 -12.85 -8.69
C HIS A 214 -1.28 -11.62 -8.37
N ASP A 215 -0.46 -11.22 -9.32
CA ASP A 215 0.49 -10.10 -9.15
C ASP A 215 -0.17 -8.72 -9.28
N GLY A 216 -1.37 -8.67 -9.87
CA GLY A 216 -2.14 -7.46 -10.12
C GLY A 216 -3.25 -7.22 -9.10
N ALA A 217 -3.60 -8.21 -8.27
CA ALA A 217 -4.75 -8.14 -7.38
C ALA A 217 -4.73 -6.95 -6.41
N ALA A 218 -3.58 -6.68 -5.79
CA ALA A 218 -3.43 -5.54 -4.88
C ALA A 218 -3.59 -4.19 -5.62
N LEU A 219 -2.98 -4.08 -6.81
CA LEU A 219 -3.09 -2.88 -7.63
C LEU A 219 -4.51 -2.70 -8.19
N ALA A 220 -5.20 -3.79 -8.51
CA ALA A 220 -6.60 -3.79 -8.91
C ALA A 220 -7.49 -3.24 -7.79
N GLY A 221 -7.28 -3.71 -6.56
CA GLY A 221 -7.96 -3.19 -5.37
C GLY A 221 -7.77 -1.68 -5.21
N ARG A 222 -6.52 -1.20 -5.28
CA ARG A 222 -6.21 0.25 -5.23
C ARG A 222 -6.83 1.04 -6.39
N THR A 223 -6.84 0.47 -7.59
CA THR A 223 -7.43 1.10 -8.78
C THR A 223 -8.95 1.25 -8.62
N PHE A 224 -9.61 0.21 -8.12
CA PHE A 224 -11.04 0.22 -7.78
C PHE A 224 -11.34 1.25 -6.70
N GLU A 225 -10.59 1.26 -5.60
CA GLU A 225 -10.73 2.23 -4.50
C GLU A 225 -10.60 3.68 -5.01
N ASN A 226 -9.60 3.98 -5.84
CA ASN A 226 -9.39 5.31 -6.41
C ASN A 226 -10.60 5.79 -7.24
N HIS A 227 -11.11 4.95 -8.14
CA HIS A 227 -12.27 5.28 -8.96
C HIS A 227 -13.56 5.33 -8.16
N LEU A 228 -13.70 4.44 -7.17
CA LEU A 228 -14.82 4.45 -6.23
C LEU A 228 -14.89 5.80 -5.52
N HIS A 229 -13.76 6.30 -5.00
CA HIS A 229 -13.75 7.59 -4.33
C HIS A 229 -14.13 8.75 -5.27
N LYS A 230 -13.67 8.74 -6.52
CA LYS A 230 -14.09 9.75 -7.51
C LYS A 230 -15.61 9.66 -7.77
N PHE A 231 -16.11 8.44 -7.97
CA PHE A 231 -17.51 8.15 -8.22
C PHE A 231 -18.43 8.58 -7.06
N LEU A 232 -18.09 8.22 -5.82
CA LEU A 232 -18.91 8.55 -4.65
C LEU A 232 -19.01 10.06 -4.42
N LYS A 233 -17.99 10.84 -4.80
CA LYS A 233 -17.99 12.31 -4.66
C LYS A 233 -18.89 13.01 -5.67
N THR A 234 -18.98 12.49 -6.89
CA THR A 234 -19.79 13.07 -7.96
C THR A 234 -21.23 12.59 -7.92
N SER A 235 -21.47 11.43 -7.31
CA SER A 235 -22.78 10.83 -7.20
C SER A 235 -23.70 11.58 -6.21
N SER A 236 -24.82 12.10 -6.72
CA SER A 236 -25.94 12.60 -5.90
C SER A 236 -26.97 11.52 -5.55
N ARG A 237 -26.70 10.26 -5.91
CA ARG A 237 -27.67 9.16 -5.74
C ARG A 237 -27.77 8.73 -4.29
N THR A 238 -28.96 8.24 -3.94
CA THR A 238 -29.17 7.50 -2.69
C THR A 238 -28.78 6.05 -2.93
N PHE A 239 -28.00 5.49 -2.02
CA PHE A 239 -27.56 4.10 -2.08
C PHE A 239 -28.27 3.29 -1.02
N THR A 240 -28.72 2.09 -1.39
CA THR A 240 -29.24 1.11 -0.44
C THR A 240 -28.10 0.19 -0.04
N ILE A 241 -27.83 0.11 1.26
CA ILE A 241 -26.83 -0.80 1.84
C ILE A 241 -27.54 -1.93 2.57
N GLU A 242 -26.98 -3.13 2.50
CA GLU A 242 -27.54 -4.34 3.11
C GLU A 242 -26.75 -4.74 4.35
N SER A 243 -27.43 -5.18 5.41
CA SER A 243 -26.75 -5.69 6.60
C SER A 243 -26.14 -7.07 6.32
N LEU A 244 -24.87 -7.25 6.69
CA LEU A 244 -24.20 -8.56 6.62
C LEU A 244 -24.63 -9.54 7.72
N ASP A 245 -25.36 -9.07 8.74
CA ASP A 245 -25.98 -9.92 9.76
C ASP A 245 -27.37 -10.40 9.33
N ASN A 246 -28.10 -9.58 8.57
CA ASN A 246 -29.42 -9.90 8.03
C ASN A 246 -29.60 -9.21 6.67
N ARG A 247 -29.49 -9.98 5.58
CA ARG A 247 -29.58 -9.46 4.20
C ARG A 247 -30.93 -8.82 3.85
N SER A 248 -32.00 -9.10 4.60
CA SER A 248 -33.30 -8.41 4.42
C SER A 248 -33.35 -7.02 5.07
N ALA A 249 -32.41 -6.70 5.96
CA ALA A 249 -32.34 -5.40 6.61
C ALA A 249 -31.48 -4.44 5.77
N THR A 250 -32.11 -3.38 5.27
CA THR A 250 -31.47 -2.38 4.43
C THR A 250 -31.47 -1.00 5.07
N LEU A 251 -30.53 -0.15 4.65
CA LEU A 251 -30.46 1.25 5.06
C LEU A 251 -30.14 2.12 3.85
N GLU A 252 -30.67 3.34 3.82
CA GLU A 252 -30.34 4.31 2.78
C GLU A 252 -29.23 5.25 3.25
N ILE A 253 -28.24 5.48 2.41
CA ILE A 253 -27.16 6.45 2.65
C ILE A 253 -26.98 7.36 1.44
N ARG A 254 -26.40 8.54 1.69
CA ARG A 254 -26.07 9.51 0.64
C ARG A 254 -24.66 10.03 0.82
N PHE A 255 -23.90 10.02 -0.26
CA PHE A 255 -22.60 10.67 -0.29
C PHE A 255 -22.77 12.14 -0.67
N THR A 256 -21.80 12.97 -0.27
CA THR A 256 -21.81 14.42 -0.49
C THR A 256 -20.66 14.83 -1.38
N SER A 257 -20.87 15.86 -2.21
CA SER A 257 -19.79 16.48 -2.96
C SER A 257 -18.75 17.19 -2.08
N GLU A 258 -19.14 17.63 -0.87
CA GLU A 258 -18.20 18.22 0.10
C GLU A 258 -17.26 17.14 0.67
N THR A 259 -16.11 16.99 0.02
CA THR A 259 -15.01 16.12 0.48
C THR A 259 -13.98 16.91 1.26
N LYS A 260 -13.66 16.44 2.46
CA LYS A 260 -12.59 16.97 3.31
C LYS A 260 -11.44 15.99 3.33
N PHE A 261 -10.30 16.42 2.82
CA PHE A 261 -9.07 15.64 2.85
C PHE A 261 -8.32 15.86 4.17
N PHE A 262 -7.70 14.81 4.72
CA PHE A 262 -6.93 14.93 5.94
C PHE A 262 -5.64 14.11 5.90
N GLY A 263 -4.54 14.65 6.44
CA GLY A 263 -3.24 13.98 6.47
C GLY A 263 -2.99 13.12 7.70
N ASP A 264 -3.66 13.40 8.82
CA ASP A 264 -3.46 12.69 10.08
C ASP A 264 -4.72 12.60 10.96
N MET A 265 -4.61 11.84 12.06
CA MET A 265 -5.71 11.63 13.03
C MET A 265 -6.15 12.92 13.74
N LYS A 266 -5.25 13.91 13.91
CA LYS A 266 -5.60 15.18 14.55
C LYS A 266 -6.49 16.01 13.61
N CYS A 267 -6.11 16.11 12.34
CA CYS A 267 -6.87 16.78 11.28
C CYS A 267 -8.25 16.14 11.10
N PHE A 268 -8.34 14.80 11.12
CA PHE A 268 -9.61 14.06 11.03
C PHE A 268 -10.67 14.60 12.01
N SER A 269 -10.32 14.72 13.30
CA SER A 269 -11.24 15.22 14.30
C SER A 269 -11.64 16.69 14.08
N GLY A 270 -10.71 17.52 13.57
CA GLY A 270 -10.96 18.93 13.29
C GLY A 270 -11.98 19.15 12.17
N HIS A 271 -11.83 18.42 11.06
CA HIS A 271 -12.77 18.49 9.93
C HIS A 271 -14.17 18.01 10.32
N LEU A 272 -14.26 16.95 11.13
CA LEU A 272 -15.53 16.39 11.58
C LEU A 272 -16.29 17.34 12.53
N VAL A 273 -15.59 18.06 13.41
CA VAL A 273 -16.22 19.00 14.37
C VAL A 273 -17.04 20.08 13.68
N LEU A 274 -16.57 20.62 12.55
CA LEU A 274 -17.30 21.65 11.81
C LEU A 274 -18.62 21.12 11.26
N SER A 275 -18.59 19.93 10.65
CA SER A 275 -19.77 19.26 10.11
C SER A 275 -20.75 18.84 11.20
N VAL A 276 -20.25 18.42 12.36
CA VAL A 276 -21.10 18.06 13.51
C VAL A 276 -21.80 19.28 14.11
N LYS A 277 -21.12 20.43 14.20
CA LYS A 277 -21.72 21.66 14.72
C LYS A 277 -22.80 22.22 13.80
N SER A 278 -22.63 22.06 12.49
CA SER A 278 -23.56 22.55 11.47
C SER A 278 -24.62 21.51 11.08
N GLU A 279 -24.54 20.28 11.62
CA GLU A 279 -25.38 19.15 11.24
C GLU A 279 -25.43 18.95 9.72
N THR A 280 -24.28 19.12 9.05
CA THR A 280 -24.13 18.91 7.61
C THR A 280 -23.37 17.63 7.33
N SER A 281 -23.88 16.80 6.44
CA SER A 281 -23.17 15.61 5.97
C SER A 281 -21.82 15.97 5.35
N CYS A 282 -20.81 15.13 5.53
CA CYS A 282 -19.53 15.31 4.87
C CYS A 282 -18.82 13.99 4.59
N TYR A 283 -18.03 13.98 3.53
CA TYR A 283 -17.18 12.86 3.17
C TYR A 283 -15.73 13.16 3.55
N LEU A 284 -15.09 12.27 4.31
CA LEU A 284 -13.74 12.44 4.83
C LEU A 284 -12.83 11.41 4.20
N GLN A 285 -11.85 11.86 3.41
CA GLN A 285 -10.89 10.97 2.76
C GLN A 285 -9.45 11.28 3.27
N PRO A 286 -8.72 10.29 3.78
CA PRO A 286 -7.32 10.47 4.13
C PRO A 286 -6.47 10.70 2.88
N LEU A 287 -5.40 11.49 2.99
CA LEU A 287 -4.40 11.67 1.93
C LEU A 287 -3.43 10.47 1.82
N SER A 288 -3.33 9.68 2.87
CA SER A 288 -2.53 8.46 2.99
C SER A 288 -3.16 7.58 4.07
N PRO A 289 -3.01 6.24 4.07
CA PRO A 289 -3.63 5.37 5.07
C PRO A 289 -3.36 5.84 6.52
N VAL A 290 -4.37 6.43 7.17
CA VAL A 290 -4.29 6.96 8.55
C VAL A 290 -4.82 5.95 9.55
N PHE A 291 -5.96 5.34 9.23
CA PHE A 291 -6.63 4.36 10.08
C PHE A 291 -6.53 2.98 9.44
N PRO A 292 -5.92 1.99 10.11
CA PRO A 292 -5.91 0.63 9.61
C PRO A 292 -7.33 0.14 9.25
N SER A 293 -7.48 -0.47 8.08
CA SER A 293 -8.75 -0.99 7.51
C SER A 293 -9.77 0.04 7.03
N PHE A 294 -9.57 1.35 7.17
CA PHE A 294 -10.56 2.34 6.74
C PHE A 294 -10.00 3.31 5.71
N ASP A 295 -10.60 3.30 4.54
CA ASP A 295 -10.18 4.11 3.39
C ASP A 295 -10.84 5.49 3.43
N SER A 296 -12.01 5.62 4.06
CA SER A 296 -12.70 6.91 4.21
C SER A 296 -13.78 6.84 5.28
N PHE A 297 -14.40 8.00 5.57
CA PHE A 297 -15.52 8.10 6.50
C PHE A 297 -16.63 8.97 5.92
N LEU A 298 -17.87 8.60 6.20
CA LEU A 298 -19.04 9.40 5.90
C LEU A 298 -19.69 9.82 7.22
N TYR A 299 -19.83 11.12 7.42
CA TYR A 299 -20.68 11.66 8.48
C TYR A 299 -22.05 11.98 7.89
N GLN A 300 -23.10 11.37 8.43
CA GLN A 300 -24.47 11.59 7.99
C GLN A 300 -25.40 11.73 9.23
N PRO A 301 -25.89 12.94 9.53
CA PRO A 301 -26.70 13.20 10.72
C PRO A 301 -27.99 12.38 10.84
N GLU A 302 -28.68 12.17 9.71
CA GLU A 302 -30.03 11.58 9.70
C GLU A 302 -30.04 10.12 10.15
N ILE A 303 -28.94 9.40 9.94
CA ILE A 303 -28.82 7.95 10.22
C ILE A 303 -29.02 7.61 11.71
N SER A 304 -28.86 8.60 12.60
CA SER A 304 -29.06 8.42 14.03
C SER A 304 -30.49 8.03 14.42
N GLN A 305 -31.47 8.32 13.56
CA GLN A 305 -32.87 7.90 13.75
C GLN A 305 -33.03 6.37 13.68
N SER A 306 -32.09 5.69 13.04
CA SER A 306 -32.06 4.23 12.87
C SER A 306 -31.28 3.50 13.97
N GLY A 307 -30.89 4.21 15.05
CA GLY A 307 -30.15 3.63 16.17
C GLY A 307 -28.64 3.44 15.94
N PHE A 308 -28.10 3.93 14.81
CA PHE A 308 -26.67 3.86 14.51
C PHE A 308 -25.90 5.12 14.92
N SER A 309 -24.58 5.02 14.98
CA SER A 309 -23.71 6.20 15.01
C SER A 309 -23.86 7.00 13.72
N ARG A 310 -23.74 8.33 13.81
CA ARG A 310 -23.75 9.24 12.65
C ARG A 310 -22.49 9.15 11.79
N LEU A 311 -21.46 8.46 12.28
CA LEU A 311 -20.22 8.22 11.57
C LEU A 311 -20.22 6.79 11.00
N ILE A 312 -19.99 6.70 9.70
CA ILE A 312 -19.83 5.46 8.94
C ILE A 312 -18.37 5.37 8.52
N ALA A 313 -17.74 4.23 8.80
CA ALA A 313 -16.40 3.92 8.30
C ALA A 313 -16.53 3.14 7.00
N LEU A 314 -15.80 3.54 5.96
CA LEU A 314 -15.82 2.90 4.65
C LEU A 314 -14.58 2.02 4.46
N GLN A 315 -14.78 0.88 3.81
CA GLN A 315 -13.71 -0.01 3.37
C GLN A 315 -14.04 -0.55 1.97
N ALA A 316 -13.27 -0.15 0.97
CA ALA A 316 -13.36 -0.64 -0.39
C ALA A 316 -12.56 -1.94 -0.52
N THR A 317 -13.14 -2.95 -1.16
CA THR A 317 -12.39 -4.21 -1.37
C THR A 317 -12.88 -4.95 -2.61
N THR A 318 -11.92 -5.55 -3.33
CA THR A 318 -12.16 -6.50 -4.42
C THR A 318 -11.91 -7.95 -3.97
N ALA A 319 -11.59 -8.18 -2.70
CA ALA A 319 -11.42 -9.49 -2.09
C ALA A 319 -12.68 -9.90 -1.29
N ALA A 320 -13.00 -11.19 -1.28
CA ALA A 320 -14.13 -11.74 -0.53
C ALA A 320 -13.89 -11.78 0.99
N ASP A 321 -12.63 -11.85 1.41
CA ASP A 321 -12.19 -11.77 2.80
C ASP A 321 -11.28 -10.54 2.97
N HIS A 322 -11.63 -9.70 3.91
CA HIS A 322 -10.89 -8.50 4.27
C HIS A 322 -11.13 -8.16 5.75
N ALA A 323 -10.21 -8.62 6.60
CA ALA A 323 -10.33 -8.43 8.05
C ALA A 323 -10.30 -6.96 8.47
N ILE A 324 -11.10 -6.64 9.49
CA ILE A 324 -11.11 -5.34 10.15
C ILE A 324 -10.08 -5.35 11.27
N LYS A 325 -9.07 -4.48 11.20
CA LYS A 325 -8.05 -4.38 12.24
C LYS A 325 -8.62 -3.63 13.45
N ILE A 326 -8.61 -4.26 14.62
CA ILE A 326 -9.08 -3.65 15.88
C ILE A 326 -8.41 -2.30 16.18
N LYS A 327 -7.13 -2.16 15.82
CA LYS A 327 -6.36 -0.93 15.98
C LYS A 327 -7.01 0.25 15.26
N GLY A 328 -7.53 0.06 14.05
CA GLY A 328 -8.26 1.12 13.32
C GLY A 328 -9.50 1.59 14.07
N LEU A 329 -10.28 0.66 14.63
CA LEU A 329 -11.45 0.97 15.45
C LEU A 329 -11.08 1.76 16.72
N GLU A 330 -9.99 1.37 17.37
CA GLU A 330 -9.46 2.05 18.57
C GLU A 330 -8.94 3.44 18.26
N ASP A 331 -8.23 3.62 17.14
CA ASP A 331 -7.69 4.89 16.67
C ASP A 331 -8.81 5.87 16.30
N VAL A 332 -9.86 5.39 15.62
CA VAL A 332 -11.08 6.18 15.35
C VAL A 332 -11.73 6.61 16.67
N GLN A 333 -11.96 5.67 17.60
CA GLN A 333 -12.58 6.00 18.88
C GLN A 333 -11.75 6.98 19.73
N THR A 334 -10.41 6.91 19.62
CA THR A 334 -9.48 7.83 20.29
C THR A 334 -9.54 9.22 19.68
N SER A 335 -9.65 9.31 18.36
CA SER A 335 -9.81 10.57 17.63
C SER A 335 -11.13 11.28 17.95
N LEU A 336 -12.17 10.53 18.32
CA LEU A 336 -13.46 11.05 18.79
C LEU A 336 -13.40 11.46 20.28
N LYS A 337 -12.76 12.60 20.56
CA LYS A 337 -12.51 13.12 21.92
C LYS A 337 -13.81 13.41 22.70
N LEU A 338 -13.92 12.82 23.90
CA LEU A 338 -15.09 12.97 24.79
C LEU A 338 -15.35 14.41 25.25
N LYS A 339 -14.28 15.21 25.38
CA LYS A 339 -14.36 16.59 25.87
C LYS A 339 -14.86 17.58 24.81
N VAL A 340 -14.97 17.16 23.56
CA VAL A 340 -15.45 18.01 22.46
C VAL A 340 -16.97 17.82 22.31
N PRO A 341 -17.77 18.88 22.51
CA PRO A 341 -19.22 18.80 22.31
C PRO A 341 -19.58 18.25 20.92
N GLY A 342 -20.63 17.43 20.84
CA GLY A 342 -21.06 16.78 19.58
C GLY A 342 -20.30 15.50 19.24
N MET A 343 -18.98 15.43 19.49
CA MET A 343 -18.15 14.27 19.13
C MET A 343 -18.41 13.04 20.01
N LYS A 344 -18.84 13.25 21.27
CA LYS A 344 -19.22 12.16 22.18
C LYS A 344 -20.27 11.23 21.58
N HIS A 345 -21.19 11.76 20.79
CA HIS A 345 -22.31 11.00 20.23
C HIS A 345 -21.93 10.18 18.98
N LEU A 346 -20.75 10.43 18.40
CA LEU A 346 -20.21 9.69 17.26
C LEU A 346 -19.44 8.44 17.70
N ARG A 347 -19.07 8.36 18.98
CA ARG A 347 -18.31 7.22 19.49
C ARG A 347 -19.16 5.94 19.41
N PRO A 348 -18.60 4.85 18.89
CA PRO A 348 -19.29 3.56 18.87
C PRO A 348 -19.63 3.10 20.29
N THR A 349 -20.88 2.73 20.51
CA THR A 349 -21.36 2.11 21.75
C THR A 349 -22.25 0.92 21.42
N ILE A 350 -22.52 0.06 22.41
CA ILE A 350 -23.43 -1.10 22.22
C ILE A 350 -24.87 -0.66 21.87
N LYS A 351 -25.26 0.58 22.23
CA LYS A 351 -26.58 1.13 21.91
C LYS A 351 -26.60 1.93 20.61
N ARG A 352 -25.42 2.24 20.05
CA ARG A 352 -25.22 3.06 18.86
C ARG A 352 -24.03 2.51 18.11
N ASN A 353 -24.30 1.48 17.34
CA ASN A 353 -23.25 0.77 16.61
C ASN A 353 -22.70 1.69 15.52
N MET A 354 -21.39 1.67 15.33
CA MET A 354 -20.77 2.29 14.16
C MET A 354 -20.95 1.38 12.96
N ILE A 355 -21.42 1.93 11.85
CA ILE A 355 -21.52 1.19 10.60
C ILE A 355 -20.11 1.09 10.01
N ILE A 356 -19.71 -0.14 9.69
CA ILE A 356 -18.58 -0.42 8.81
C ILE A 356 -19.20 -0.82 7.48
N LEU A 357 -19.02 0.03 6.48
CA LEU A 357 -19.56 -0.16 5.15
C LEU A 357 -18.48 -0.70 4.22
N PHE A 358 -18.66 -1.95 3.80
CA PHE A 358 -17.87 -2.55 2.74
C PHE A 358 -18.44 -2.13 1.39
N VAL A 359 -17.61 -1.55 0.54
CA VAL A 359 -18.00 -1.27 -0.85
C VAL A 359 -17.24 -2.21 -1.77
N VAL A 360 -17.97 -3.03 -2.51
CA VAL A 360 -17.41 -4.13 -3.30
C VAL A 360 -17.98 -4.16 -4.70
N PRO A 361 -17.29 -4.79 -5.66
CA PRO A 361 -17.87 -5.17 -6.94
C PRO A 361 -19.17 -5.96 -6.77
N ASP A 362 -20.16 -5.69 -7.62
CA ASP A 362 -21.45 -6.39 -7.66
C ASP A 362 -21.30 -7.92 -7.80
N THR A 363 -20.26 -8.37 -8.51
CA THR A 363 -19.87 -9.79 -8.61
C THR A 363 -19.60 -10.45 -7.25
N LEU A 364 -19.24 -9.67 -6.22
CA LEU A 364 -19.03 -10.16 -4.85
C LEU A 364 -20.25 -9.98 -3.96
N GLY A 365 -21.24 -9.17 -4.34
CA GLY A 365 -22.34 -8.73 -3.46
C GLY A 365 -23.06 -9.86 -2.73
N VAL A 366 -23.36 -10.94 -3.47
CA VAL A 366 -24.09 -12.13 -2.97
C VAL A 366 -23.23 -13.00 -2.06
N ILE A 367 -21.93 -13.15 -2.36
CA ILE A 367 -21.03 -14.06 -1.65
C ILE A 367 -20.25 -13.40 -0.52
N PHE A 368 -20.21 -12.07 -0.47
CA PHE A 368 -19.46 -11.33 0.53
C PHE A 368 -20.06 -11.57 1.93
N ALA A 369 -19.29 -12.14 2.83
CA ALA A 369 -19.75 -12.47 4.16
C ALA A 369 -19.41 -11.37 5.16
N LYS A 370 -19.97 -11.48 6.38
CA LYS A 370 -19.52 -10.69 7.52
C LYS A 370 -18.05 -10.95 7.78
N GLN A 371 -17.27 -9.89 7.87
CA GLN A 371 -15.82 -9.92 8.02
C GLN A 371 -15.42 -10.07 9.48
N THR A 372 -14.25 -10.67 9.72
CA THR A 372 -13.72 -10.83 11.08
C THR A 372 -13.06 -9.54 11.57
N ILE A 373 -13.09 -9.33 12.89
CA ILE A 373 -12.32 -8.27 13.55
C ILE A 373 -11.03 -8.88 14.10
N GLU A 374 -9.93 -8.65 13.39
CA GLU A 374 -8.60 -9.14 13.74
C GLU A 374 -8.10 -8.47 15.03
N GLY A 375 -7.55 -9.27 15.95
CA GLY A 375 -7.06 -8.80 17.24
C GLY A 375 -8.15 -8.66 18.33
N ALA A 376 -9.42 -8.93 18.02
CA ALA A 376 -10.47 -9.01 19.03
C ALA A 376 -10.32 -10.29 19.88
N LYS A 377 -9.71 -10.18 21.07
CA LYS A 377 -9.60 -11.32 22.00
C LYS A 377 -10.99 -11.89 22.34
N GLN A 378 -11.21 -13.19 22.08
CA GLN A 378 -12.33 -13.92 22.67
C GLN A 378 -12.12 -14.01 24.18
N ALA A 379 -13.01 -13.39 24.95
CA ALA A 379 -13.00 -13.55 26.39
C ALA A 379 -13.62 -14.91 26.75
N ILE A 380 -12.80 -15.96 26.78
CA ILE A 380 -13.17 -17.20 27.46
C ILE A 380 -13.15 -16.88 28.96
N LYS A 381 -14.32 -16.78 29.58
CA LYS A 381 -14.40 -16.85 31.04
C LYS A 381 -14.43 -18.31 31.45
N ASP A 382 -13.43 -18.73 32.23
CA ASP A 382 -13.51 -19.92 33.05
C ASP A 382 -14.59 -19.71 34.12
N THR A 383 -15.84 -20.02 33.78
CA THR A 383 -16.90 -20.17 34.77
C THR A 383 -16.76 -21.54 35.40
N LYS A 384 -16.15 -21.59 36.60
CA LYS A 384 -16.40 -22.68 37.56
C LYS A 384 -17.93 -22.86 37.65
N LYS A 385 -18.42 -24.04 37.24
CA LYS A 385 -19.83 -24.44 36.98
C LYS A 385 -20.30 -24.31 35.51
N GLY A 386 -19.84 -25.24 34.68
CA GLY A 386 -20.69 -26.02 33.75
C GLY A 386 -21.43 -25.33 32.61
N THR A 387 -21.41 -24.01 32.47
CA THR A 387 -21.95 -23.30 31.30
C THR A 387 -20.91 -22.32 30.78
N LYS A 388 -20.16 -22.75 29.75
CA LYS A 388 -19.36 -21.84 28.92
C LYS A 388 -20.32 -21.01 28.07
N LYS A 389 -20.59 -19.77 28.48
CA LYS A 389 -21.15 -18.76 27.57
C LYS A 389 -19.97 -18.00 26.97
N GLU A 390 -19.67 -18.27 25.71
CA GLU A 390 -18.76 -17.42 24.93
C GLU A 390 -19.35 -16.01 24.90
N LYS A 391 -18.63 -15.05 25.49
CA LYS A 391 -19.02 -13.65 25.43
C LYS A 391 -18.41 -13.07 24.18
N GLU A 392 -19.26 -12.72 23.22
CA GLU A 392 -18.87 -12.05 21.99
C GLU A 392 -17.96 -10.83 22.30
N PRO A 393 -16.81 -10.68 21.61
CA PRO A 393 -15.88 -9.59 21.89
C PRO A 393 -16.56 -8.22 21.74
N LEU A 394 -16.12 -7.25 22.55
CA LEU A 394 -16.77 -5.93 22.69
C LEU A 394 -16.99 -5.20 21.35
N TRP A 395 -16.04 -5.33 20.42
CA TRP A 395 -16.08 -4.61 19.15
C TRP A 395 -17.15 -5.13 18.19
N TYR A 396 -17.40 -6.44 18.14
CA TYR A 396 -18.52 -7.00 17.36
C TYR A 396 -19.87 -6.44 17.82
N ARG A 397 -20.00 -6.14 19.12
CA ARG A 397 -21.21 -5.54 19.70
C ARG A 397 -21.32 -4.03 19.50
N LYS A 398 -20.23 -3.37 19.10
CA LYS A 398 -20.13 -1.91 18.90
C LYS A 398 -20.18 -1.52 17.44
N THR A 399 -20.10 -2.47 16.53
CA THR A 399 -20.11 -2.25 15.09
C THR A 399 -21.27 -2.99 14.46
N ALA A 400 -21.69 -2.53 13.29
CA ALA A 400 -22.60 -3.25 12.43
C ALA A 400 -21.98 -3.23 11.04
N GLN A 401 -21.92 -4.38 10.38
CA GLN A 401 -21.28 -4.47 9.07
C GLN A 401 -22.36 -4.46 7.99
N TYR A 402 -22.15 -3.59 7.02
CA TYR A 402 -23.03 -3.42 5.88
C TYR A 402 -22.21 -3.53 4.61
N ILE A 403 -22.90 -3.82 3.51
CA ILE A 403 -22.32 -3.92 2.19
C ILE A 403 -23.09 -3.02 1.21
N LEU A 404 -22.31 -2.40 0.33
CA LEU A 404 -22.77 -1.76 -0.88
C LEU A 404 -22.09 -2.44 -2.07
N ALA A 405 -22.88 -3.15 -2.87
CA ALA A 405 -22.41 -3.82 -4.07
C ALA A 405 -22.62 -2.89 -5.27
N LEU A 406 -21.55 -2.55 -5.99
CA LEU A 406 -21.58 -1.62 -7.12
C LEU A 406 -21.05 -2.27 -8.39
N SER A 407 -21.67 -1.95 -9.53
CA SER A 407 -21.13 -2.35 -10.83
C SER A 407 -19.77 -1.70 -11.04
N GLU A 408 -18.76 -2.53 -11.32
CA GLU A 408 -17.41 -2.04 -11.62
C GLU A 408 -17.45 -1.11 -12.85
N GLU A 409 -18.22 -1.47 -13.87
CA GLU A 409 -18.33 -0.65 -15.08
C GLU A 409 -18.94 0.73 -14.77
N GLU A 410 -19.94 0.81 -13.89
CA GLU A 410 -20.52 2.08 -13.45
C GLU A 410 -19.50 2.95 -12.72
N VAL A 411 -18.76 2.37 -11.78
CA VAL A 411 -17.76 3.08 -10.97
C VAL A 411 -16.69 3.74 -11.86
N PHE A 412 -16.28 3.06 -12.93
CA PHE A 412 -15.24 3.56 -13.83
C PHE A 412 -15.76 4.45 -14.97
N LYS A 413 -17.03 4.34 -15.38
CA LYS A 413 -17.60 5.19 -16.44
C LYS A 413 -18.01 6.57 -15.96
N ALA A 414 -18.26 6.72 -14.67
CA ALA A 414 -18.77 7.95 -14.08
C ALA A 414 -17.67 8.96 -13.69
N THR A 415 -16.42 8.65 -14.05
CA THR A 415 -15.20 9.43 -13.80
C THR A 415 -14.51 9.69 -15.12
#